data_AF-A0A932WW92-F1
#
_entry.id   AF-A0A932WW92-F1
#
_cell.length_a   1.000
_cell.length_b   1.000
_cell.length_c   1.000
_cell.angle_alpha   90.00
_cell.angle_beta   90.00
_cell.angle_gamma   90.00
#
_symmetry.space_group_name_H-M   'P 1'
#
loop_
_entity.id
_entity.type
_entity.pdbx_description
1 polymer ?
#
loop_
_entity_poly.entity_id
_entity_poly.type
_entity_poly.pdbx_seq_one_letter_code
_entity_poly.pdbx_strand_id
1 'polypeptide(L)'
;MFQKLFFSYWTTIILLSILAIGAAVATFIENDFGSSTSRILVYNHFWYEFILTLTVFNLIGIIAKVQMFKSKSKFIFHSSFVVMLIGAGMTRYYGYEGLMNIREGETTNQMISLEPFIHVTTYENNTTQTYYFEKDFAAFGNTPFSYKLPLKGSELSVNYIGYELAKKNGGKMGLLTLEAVYKGEAQTTRVVGQRGTRTGVVKDIVFKDGTKISLEYGSKPMTLPFSLKLNDFVLERYAGSMAPSSYSSKVELIDSVRRPDNAFSLSHRIAAKRDEAFTRFGSRGQSGSQQQTSQH
;
A
#
# COMPACT_ATOMS: atom_id res chain seq x y z
N MET A 1 -34.45 24.12 5.87
CA MET A 1 -33.43 24.28 6.95
C MET A 1 -32.15 23.52 6.63
N PHE A 2 -32.26 22.22 6.31
CA PHE A 2 -31.12 21.34 6.01
C PHE A 2 -30.16 21.85 4.91
N GLN A 3 -30.66 22.27 3.74
CA GLN A 3 -29.79 22.82 2.67
C GLN A 3 -29.03 24.09 3.07
N LYS A 4 -29.63 24.94 3.92
CA LYS A 4 -28.96 26.16 4.40
C LYS A 4 -27.81 25.83 5.37
N LEU A 5 -28.01 24.81 6.19
CA LEU A 5 -27.01 24.30 7.14
C LEU A 5 -25.91 23.55 6.40
N PHE A 6 -26.25 22.58 5.55
CA PHE A 6 -25.29 21.70 4.89
C PHE A 6 -24.42 22.44 3.87
N PHE A 7 -24.97 23.36 3.07
CA PHE A 7 -24.19 24.16 2.11
C PHE A 7 -23.71 25.47 2.73
N SER A 8 -22.88 25.37 3.77
CA SER A 8 -22.30 26.49 4.51
C SER A 8 -20.80 26.33 4.68
N TYR A 9 -20.06 27.45 4.68
CA TYR A 9 -18.60 27.46 4.91
C TYR A 9 -18.22 26.87 6.27
N TRP A 10 -19.07 27.05 7.28
CA TRP A 10 -18.86 26.44 8.60
C TRP A 10 -18.85 24.91 8.54
N THR A 11 -19.79 24.33 7.78
CA THR A 11 -19.83 22.88 7.56
C THR A 11 -18.60 22.40 6.81
N THR A 12 -18.12 23.16 5.81
CA THR A 12 -16.85 22.84 5.12
C THR A 12 -15.68 22.77 6.09
N ILE A 13 -15.53 23.79 6.97
CA ILE A 13 -14.45 23.83 7.97
C ILE A 13 -14.55 22.62 8.91
N ILE A 14 -15.74 22.28 9.37
CA ILE A 14 -15.96 21.12 10.26
C ILE A 14 -15.56 19.82 9.53
N LEU A 15 -16.01 19.61 8.30
CA LEU A 15 -15.70 18.42 7.52
C LEU A 15 -14.20 18.28 7.25
N LEU A 16 -13.54 19.37 6.84
CA LEU A 16 -12.09 19.41 6.64
C LEU A 16 -11.33 19.17 7.95
N SER A 17 -11.81 19.70 9.08
CA SER A 17 -11.20 19.49 10.39
C SER A 17 -11.28 18.02 10.81
N ILE A 18 -12.41 17.35 10.58
CA ILE A 18 -12.57 15.91 10.86
C ILE A 18 -11.59 15.09 9.99
N LEU A 19 -11.46 15.41 8.71
CA LEU A 19 -10.50 14.74 7.81
C LEU A 19 -9.05 14.96 8.26
N ALA A 20 -8.70 16.17 8.69
CA ALA A 20 -7.37 16.51 9.18
C ALA A 20 -7.04 15.80 10.50
N ILE A 21 -7.97 15.77 11.45
CA ILE A 21 -7.83 15.02 12.71
C ILE A 21 -7.70 13.53 12.40
N GLY A 22 -8.51 12.99 11.49
CA GLY A 22 -8.40 11.60 11.04
C GLY A 22 -7.03 11.26 10.49
N ALA A 23 -6.46 12.11 9.63
CA ALA A 23 -5.11 11.94 9.10
C ALA A 23 -4.03 12.05 10.19
N ALA A 24 -4.20 12.94 11.17
CA ALA A 24 -3.29 13.04 12.31
C ALA A 24 -3.33 11.76 13.16
N VAL A 25 -4.52 11.26 13.48
CA VAL A 25 -4.72 9.98 14.20
C VAL A 25 -4.12 8.80 13.41
N ALA A 26 -4.33 8.74 12.10
CA ALA A 26 -3.73 7.73 11.23
C ALA A 26 -2.21 7.71 11.31
N THR A 27 -1.57 8.88 11.44
CA THR A 27 -0.11 8.98 11.59
C THR A 27 0.38 8.35 12.89
N PHE A 28 -0.32 8.58 14.01
CA PHE A 28 -0.01 7.93 15.28
C PHE A 28 -0.22 6.41 15.22
N ILE A 29 -1.34 5.97 14.64
CA ILE A 29 -1.61 4.54 14.46
C ILE A 29 -0.52 3.88 13.59
N GLU A 30 -0.07 4.55 12.53
CA GLU A 30 1.00 4.04 11.67
C GLU A 30 2.32 3.89 12.45
N ASN A 31 2.67 4.90 13.26
CA ASN A 31 3.86 4.86 14.10
C ASN A 31 3.86 3.66 15.06
N ASP A 32 2.71 3.34 15.65
CA ASP A 32 2.62 2.31 16.69
C ASP A 32 2.38 0.92 16.09
N PHE A 33 1.45 0.82 15.13
CA PHE A 33 0.91 -0.45 14.60
C PHE A 33 1.19 -0.68 13.11
N GLY A 34 1.90 0.22 12.45
CA GLY A 34 2.28 0.07 11.04
C GLY A 34 1.23 0.57 10.05
N SER A 35 1.65 0.71 8.80
CA SER A 35 0.87 1.36 7.74
C SER A 35 -0.39 0.58 7.34
N SER A 36 -0.36 -0.77 7.36
CA SER A 36 -1.56 -1.60 7.13
C SER A 36 -2.66 -1.31 8.15
N THR A 37 -2.33 -1.29 9.44
CA THR A 37 -3.29 -1.00 10.52
C THR A 37 -3.92 0.39 10.36
N SER A 38 -3.09 1.40 10.13
CA SER A 38 -3.55 2.78 9.89
C SER A 38 -4.52 2.90 8.71
N ARG A 39 -4.19 2.27 7.57
CA ARG A 39 -5.06 2.23 6.39
C ARG A 39 -6.39 1.55 6.67
N ILE A 40 -6.40 0.37 7.29
CA ILE A 40 -7.64 -0.38 7.54
C ILE A 40 -8.56 0.38 8.49
N LEU A 41 -8.03 0.92 9.59
CA LEU A 41 -8.84 1.52 10.66
C LEU A 41 -9.31 2.95 10.36
N VAL A 42 -8.57 3.69 9.53
CA VAL A 42 -8.90 5.08 9.21
C VAL A 42 -9.28 5.22 7.74
N TYR A 43 -8.31 5.10 6.82
CA TYR A 43 -8.51 5.49 5.42
C TYR A 43 -9.49 4.58 4.65
N ASN A 44 -9.53 3.30 4.99
CA ASN A 44 -10.45 2.32 4.42
C ASN A 44 -11.70 2.11 5.25
N HIS A 45 -11.84 2.85 6.35
CA HIS A 45 -13.04 2.79 7.15
C HIS A 45 -14.13 3.67 6.53
N PHE A 46 -15.35 3.13 6.54
CA PHE A 46 -16.54 3.78 5.98
C PHE A 46 -16.73 5.24 6.42
N TRP A 47 -16.43 5.60 7.68
CA TRP A 47 -16.63 6.97 8.17
C TRP A 47 -15.73 7.99 7.44
N TYR A 48 -14.47 7.64 7.16
CA TYR A 48 -13.52 8.56 6.53
C TYR A 48 -13.91 8.79 5.08
N GLU A 49 -14.26 7.72 4.37
CA GLU A 49 -14.76 7.73 3.01
C GLU A 49 -16.09 8.50 2.88
N PHE A 50 -16.99 8.31 3.84
CA PHE A 50 -18.25 9.03 3.91
C PHE A 50 -18.03 10.54 4.10
N ILE A 51 -17.18 10.95 5.05
CA ILE A 51 -16.87 12.37 5.29
C ILE A 51 -16.17 13.00 4.08
N LEU A 52 -15.26 12.26 3.41
CA LEU A 52 -14.61 12.72 2.19
C LEU A 52 -15.63 13.00 1.08
N THR A 53 -16.55 12.05 0.85
CA THR A 53 -17.64 12.17 -0.12
C THR A 53 -18.57 13.34 0.23
N LEU A 54 -18.91 13.47 1.52
CA LEU A 54 -19.74 14.56 2.03
C LEU A 54 -19.08 15.92 1.82
N THR A 55 -17.75 16.01 1.94
CA THR A 55 -16.95 17.21 1.67
C THR A 55 -17.04 17.61 0.20
N VAL A 56 -16.95 16.65 -0.73
CA VAL A 56 -17.13 16.91 -2.17
C VAL A 56 -18.51 17.49 -2.46
N PHE A 57 -19.57 16.86 -1.96
CA PHE A 57 -20.94 17.35 -2.15
C PHE A 57 -21.17 18.73 -1.52
N ASN A 58 -20.62 18.96 -0.33
CA ASN A 58 -20.67 20.25 0.35
C ASN A 58 -19.99 21.36 -0.49
N LEU A 59 -18.77 21.11 -1.00
CA LEU A 59 -18.02 22.06 -1.82
C LEU A 59 -18.75 22.40 -3.13
N ILE A 60 -19.26 21.39 -3.83
CA ILE A 60 -20.05 21.58 -5.06
C ILE A 60 -21.29 22.46 -4.78
N GLY A 61 -22.01 22.16 -3.69
CA GLY A 61 -23.20 22.93 -3.34
C GLY A 61 -22.90 24.37 -2.93
N ILE A 62 -21.77 24.64 -2.26
CA ILE A 62 -21.33 26.00 -1.94
C ILE A 62 -20.97 26.79 -3.19
N ILE A 63 -20.24 26.17 -4.13
CA ILE A 63 -19.89 26.79 -5.42
C ILE A 63 -21.17 27.24 -6.14
N ALA A 64 -22.19 26.40 -6.19
CA ALA A 64 -23.47 26.71 -6.82
C ALA A 64 -24.26 27.79 -6.04
N LYS A 65 -24.40 27.63 -4.72
CA LYS A 65 -25.20 28.51 -3.85
C LYS A 65 -24.68 29.95 -3.82
N VAL A 66 -23.37 30.13 -3.73
CA VAL A 66 -22.73 31.46 -3.69
C VAL A 66 -22.45 31.98 -5.10
N GLN A 67 -22.87 31.24 -6.13
CA GLN A 67 -22.69 31.59 -7.53
C GLN A 67 -21.22 31.91 -7.86
N MET A 68 -20.29 31.09 -7.35
CA MET A 68 -18.86 31.34 -7.48
C MET A 68 -18.41 31.40 -8.93
N PHE A 69 -19.14 30.76 -9.85
CA PHE A 69 -18.95 30.85 -11.30
C PHE A 69 -18.94 32.28 -11.86
N LYS A 70 -19.49 33.27 -11.12
CA LYS A 70 -19.39 34.70 -11.49
C LYS A 70 -17.99 35.29 -11.26
N SER A 71 -17.15 34.65 -10.46
CA SER A 71 -15.78 35.08 -10.16
C SER A 71 -14.79 34.01 -10.57
N LYS A 72 -14.00 34.27 -11.61
CA LYS A 72 -13.03 33.31 -12.16
C LYS A 72 -12.09 32.76 -11.08
N SER A 73 -11.48 33.63 -10.26
CA SER A 73 -10.51 33.21 -9.25
C SER A 73 -11.12 32.32 -8.16
N LYS A 74 -12.26 32.73 -7.60
CA LYS A 74 -12.95 31.95 -6.55
C LYS A 74 -13.44 30.62 -7.10
N PHE A 75 -13.97 30.63 -8.32
CA PHE A 75 -14.43 29.42 -8.99
C PHE A 75 -13.29 28.43 -9.21
N ILE A 76 -12.21 28.85 -9.86
CA ILE A 76 -11.06 27.99 -10.16
C ILE A 76 -10.47 27.40 -8.88
N PHE A 77 -10.25 28.24 -7.86
CA PHE A 77 -9.66 27.82 -6.59
C PHE A 77 -10.50 26.76 -5.87
N HIS A 78 -11.82 26.86 -5.86
CA HIS A 78 -12.66 25.86 -5.18
C HIS A 78 -12.93 24.64 -6.05
N SER A 79 -13.08 24.83 -7.36
CA SER A 79 -13.26 23.72 -8.30
C SER A 79 -12.05 22.79 -8.34
N SER A 80 -10.83 23.30 -8.11
CA SER A 80 -9.63 22.46 -8.07
C SER A 80 -9.70 21.45 -6.93
N PHE A 81 -10.18 21.83 -5.73
CA PHE A 81 -10.38 20.88 -4.64
C PHE A 81 -11.40 19.79 -5.00
N VAL A 82 -12.50 20.16 -5.65
CA VAL A 82 -13.50 19.19 -6.11
C VAL A 82 -12.89 18.22 -7.12
N VAL A 83 -12.17 18.73 -8.12
CA VAL A 83 -11.48 17.91 -9.13
C VAL A 83 -10.43 17.01 -8.49
N MET A 84 -9.63 17.53 -7.55
CA MET A 84 -8.62 16.75 -6.82
C MET A 84 -9.26 15.63 -6.00
N LEU A 85 -10.34 15.90 -5.27
CA LEU A 85 -11.01 14.90 -4.45
C LEU A 85 -11.69 13.82 -5.29
N ILE A 86 -12.34 14.20 -6.39
CA ILE A 86 -12.91 13.24 -7.36
C ILE A 86 -11.80 12.40 -7.99
N GLY A 87 -10.70 13.04 -8.41
CA GLY A 87 -9.52 12.35 -8.95
C GLY A 87 -8.93 11.36 -7.95
N ALA A 88 -8.79 11.75 -6.67
CA ALA A 88 -8.34 10.86 -5.61
C ALA A 88 -9.29 9.66 -5.42
N GLY A 89 -10.61 9.90 -5.49
CA GLY A 89 -11.61 8.82 -5.49
C GLY A 89 -11.45 7.88 -6.67
N MET A 90 -11.28 8.39 -7.88
CA MET A 90 -11.04 7.56 -9.07
C MET A 90 -9.78 6.71 -8.93
N THR A 91 -8.66 7.29 -8.50
CA THR A 91 -7.41 6.56 -8.26
C THR A 91 -7.59 5.48 -7.20
N ARG A 92 -8.40 5.72 -6.17
CA ARG A 92 -8.67 4.76 -5.10
C ARG A 92 -9.46 3.52 -5.54
N TYR A 93 -10.49 3.69 -6.38
CA TYR A 93 -11.35 2.55 -6.76
C TYR A 93 -10.96 1.89 -8.08
N TYR A 94 -10.32 2.62 -8.99
CA TYR A 94 -9.99 2.15 -10.33
C TYR A 94 -8.49 2.18 -10.64
N GLY A 95 -7.66 2.69 -9.73
CA GLY A 95 -6.21 2.70 -9.88
C GLY A 95 -5.58 1.35 -9.50
N TYR A 96 -4.44 1.06 -10.11
CA TYR A 96 -3.56 -0.02 -9.71
C TYR A 96 -2.31 0.57 -9.09
N GLU A 97 -1.99 0.15 -7.87
CA GLU A 97 -0.80 0.59 -7.16
C GLU A 97 0.17 -0.56 -6.95
N GLY A 98 1.47 -0.27 -7.00
CA GLY A 98 2.48 -1.26 -6.73
C GLY A 98 3.88 -0.70 -6.67
N LEU A 99 4.80 -1.57 -6.29
CA LEU A 99 6.22 -1.30 -6.20
C LEU A 99 6.91 -1.93 -7.40
N MET A 100 7.69 -1.12 -8.10
CA MET A 100 8.55 -1.57 -9.18
C MET A 100 10.00 -1.29 -8.80
N ASN A 101 10.80 -2.34 -8.71
CA ASN A 101 12.24 -2.21 -8.49
C ASN A 101 12.95 -2.30 -9.84
N ILE A 102 13.69 -1.27 -10.20
CA ILE A 102 14.45 -1.18 -11.45
C ILE A 102 15.88 -0.77 -11.07
N ARG A 103 16.88 -1.51 -11.55
CA ARG A 103 18.28 -1.07 -11.43
C ARG A 103 18.66 -0.20 -12.62
N GLU A 104 19.68 0.64 -12.45
CA GLU A 104 20.17 1.48 -13.54
C GLU A 104 20.61 0.62 -14.73
N GLY A 105 20.18 1.02 -15.93
CA GLY A 105 20.35 0.28 -17.17
C GLY A 105 19.31 -0.81 -17.43
N GLU A 106 18.57 -1.26 -16.40
CA GLU A 106 17.57 -2.33 -16.55
C GLU A 106 16.23 -1.80 -17.07
N THR A 107 15.54 -2.67 -17.81
CA THR A 107 14.17 -2.48 -18.27
C THR A 107 13.30 -3.55 -17.65
N THR A 108 12.15 -3.17 -17.09
CA THR A 108 11.18 -4.11 -16.52
C THR A 108 9.75 -3.66 -16.78
N ASN A 109 8.87 -4.64 -16.96
CA ASN A 109 7.42 -4.47 -16.96
C ASN A 109 6.78 -5.18 -15.76
N GLN A 110 7.58 -5.66 -14.81
CA GLN A 110 7.09 -6.37 -13.63
C GLN A 110 6.98 -5.41 -12.46
N MET A 111 5.80 -5.39 -11.85
CA MET A 111 5.53 -4.69 -10.60
C MET A 111 4.96 -5.66 -9.57
N ILE A 112 4.98 -5.23 -8.31
CA ILE A 112 4.47 -5.99 -7.16
C ILE A 112 3.32 -5.19 -6.58
N SER A 113 2.15 -5.80 -6.36
CA SER A 113 0.99 -5.09 -5.80
C SER A 113 1.32 -4.47 -4.42
N LEU A 114 0.73 -3.31 -4.12
CA LEU A 114 0.77 -2.80 -2.76
C LEU A 114 -0.15 -3.58 -1.83
N GLU A 115 -1.23 -4.13 -2.35
CA GLU A 115 -2.18 -4.96 -1.60
C GLU A 115 -1.54 -6.31 -1.29
N PRO A 116 -1.63 -6.79 -0.03
CA PRO A 116 -1.13 -8.10 0.34
C PRO A 116 -2.16 -9.19 0.02
N PHE A 117 -1.64 -10.35 -0.37
CA PHE A 117 -2.39 -11.54 -0.75
C PHE A 117 -1.93 -12.74 0.06
N ILE A 118 -2.85 -13.68 0.28
CA ILE A 118 -2.52 -15.03 0.71
C ILE A 118 -2.39 -15.86 -0.56
N HIS A 119 -1.19 -16.40 -0.79
CA HIS A 119 -0.93 -17.29 -1.91
C HIS A 119 -1.11 -18.73 -1.41
N VAL A 120 -2.00 -19.46 -2.08
CA VAL A 120 -2.16 -20.89 -1.87
C VAL A 120 -1.71 -21.60 -3.14
N THR A 121 -0.55 -22.24 -3.07
CA THR A 121 0.02 -22.97 -4.19
C THR A 121 -0.23 -24.46 -4.02
N THR A 122 -0.89 -25.07 -5.00
CA THR A 122 -1.18 -26.50 -5.05
C THR A 122 -0.29 -27.17 -6.09
N TYR A 123 0.10 -28.41 -5.81
CA TYR A 123 0.94 -29.22 -6.70
C TYR A 123 0.16 -30.46 -7.13
N GLU A 124 -0.28 -30.48 -8.38
CA GLU A 124 -1.06 -31.58 -8.97
C GLU A 124 -0.45 -32.04 -10.30
N ASN A 125 -0.17 -33.33 -10.44
CA ASN A 125 0.23 -33.95 -11.72
C ASN A 125 1.33 -33.17 -12.49
N ASN A 126 2.40 -32.75 -11.79
CA ASN A 126 3.48 -31.88 -12.31
C ASN A 126 3.06 -30.46 -12.75
N THR A 127 1.82 -30.06 -12.49
CA THR A 127 1.35 -28.68 -12.63
C THR A 127 1.29 -27.99 -11.28
N THR A 128 1.61 -26.70 -11.29
CA THR A 128 1.55 -25.83 -10.12
C THR A 128 0.50 -24.76 -10.37
N GLN A 129 -0.48 -24.64 -9.47
CA GLN A 129 -1.50 -23.59 -9.54
C GLN A 129 -1.44 -22.75 -8.27
N THR A 130 -1.39 -21.42 -8.43
CA THR A 130 -1.38 -20.49 -7.31
C THR A 130 -2.66 -19.68 -7.30
N TYR A 131 -3.40 -19.79 -6.19
CA TYR A 131 -4.57 -18.97 -5.91
C TYR A 131 -4.16 -17.77 -5.07
N TYR A 132 -4.67 -16.59 -5.41
CA TYR A 132 -4.36 -15.34 -4.74
C TYR A 132 -5.62 -14.80 -4.07
N PHE A 133 -5.60 -14.67 -2.74
CA PHE A 133 -6.69 -14.07 -1.98
C PHE A 133 -6.25 -12.75 -1.37
N GLU A 134 -6.85 -11.65 -1.83
CA GLU A 134 -6.54 -10.32 -1.30
C GLU A 134 -6.99 -10.23 0.15
N LYS A 135 -6.05 -9.98 1.06
CA LYS A 135 -6.34 -9.84 2.48
C LYS A 135 -5.26 -9.01 3.19
N ASP A 136 -5.65 -7.82 3.63
CA ASP A 136 -4.85 -6.98 4.51
C ASP A 136 -5.19 -7.25 5.99
N PHE A 137 -4.23 -7.03 6.87
CA PHE A 137 -4.35 -7.32 8.29
C PHE A 137 -3.95 -6.11 9.13
N ALA A 138 -4.81 -5.79 10.09
CA ALA A 138 -4.57 -4.79 11.12
C ALA A 138 -3.98 -5.45 12.37
N ALA A 139 -3.41 -4.67 13.28
CA ALA A 139 -2.97 -5.16 14.59
C ALA A 139 -4.10 -5.79 15.41
N PHE A 140 -5.35 -5.38 15.17
CA PHE A 140 -6.55 -5.83 15.87
C PHE A 140 -7.79 -5.66 14.98
N GLY A 141 -8.88 -6.33 15.34
CA GLY A 141 -10.15 -6.22 14.61
C GLY A 141 -10.18 -6.95 13.26
N ASN A 142 -9.27 -7.89 13.02
CA ASN A 142 -9.25 -8.69 11.80
C ASN A 142 -10.48 -9.60 11.73
N THR A 143 -11.10 -9.67 10.55
CA THR A 143 -12.25 -10.55 10.29
C THR A 143 -11.78 -11.96 9.93
N PRO A 144 -12.28 -13.00 10.63
CA PRO A 144 -12.03 -14.39 10.26
C PRO A 144 -12.47 -14.67 8.83
N PHE A 145 -11.79 -15.61 8.17
CA PHE A 145 -12.13 -16.08 6.83
C PHE A 145 -11.84 -17.56 6.69
N SER A 146 -12.47 -18.19 5.70
CA SER A 146 -12.21 -19.55 5.27
C SER A 146 -12.32 -19.58 3.74
N TYR A 147 -11.23 -19.95 3.07
CA TYR A 147 -11.18 -20.12 1.62
C TYR A 147 -11.22 -21.60 1.29
N LYS A 148 -12.10 -21.98 0.36
CA LYS A 148 -12.21 -23.36 -0.13
C LYS A 148 -11.69 -23.45 -1.55
N LEU A 149 -10.88 -24.46 -1.81
CA LEU A 149 -10.20 -24.70 -3.08
C LEU A 149 -10.33 -26.18 -3.46
N PRO A 150 -10.54 -26.50 -4.75
CA PRO A 150 -10.42 -27.87 -5.22
C PRO A 150 -8.94 -28.32 -5.17
N LEU A 151 -8.69 -29.53 -4.67
CA LEU A 151 -7.37 -30.17 -4.63
C LEU A 151 -7.48 -31.69 -4.80
N LYS A 152 -6.99 -32.22 -5.92
CA LYS A 152 -6.98 -33.66 -6.29
C LYS A 152 -8.31 -34.37 -6.04
N GLY A 153 -9.42 -33.78 -6.49
CA GLY A 153 -10.77 -34.33 -6.33
C GLY A 153 -11.37 -34.26 -4.93
N SER A 154 -10.75 -33.51 -4.01
CA SER A 154 -11.30 -33.17 -2.68
C SER A 154 -11.20 -31.67 -2.44
N GLU A 155 -11.78 -31.16 -1.35
CA GLU A 155 -11.69 -29.74 -1.00
C GLU A 155 -10.57 -29.48 0.02
N LEU A 156 -9.69 -28.52 -0.29
CA LEU A 156 -8.77 -27.89 0.63
C LEU A 156 -9.46 -26.66 1.24
N SER A 157 -9.52 -26.58 2.56
CA SER A 157 -9.97 -25.37 3.28
C SER A 157 -8.78 -24.68 3.93
N VAL A 158 -8.62 -23.38 3.70
CA VAL A 158 -7.60 -22.54 4.35
C VAL A 158 -8.31 -21.55 5.27
N ASN A 159 -8.15 -21.76 6.58
CA ASN A 159 -8.84 -21.02 7.62
C ASN A 159 -7.91 -20.04 8.32
N TYR A 160 -8.45 -18.88 8.69
CA TYR A 160 -7.79 -17.93 9.56
C TYR A 160 -7.81 -18.40 11.02
N ILE A 161 -6.64 -18.42 11.67
CA ILE A 161 -6.55 -18.58 13.12
C ILE A 161 -6.24 -17.25 13.81
N GLY A 162 -5.27 -16.49 13.30
CA GLY A 162 -4.81 -15.28 13.99
C GLY A 162 -3.78 -14.48 13.21
N TYR A 163 -3.59 -13.23 13.61
CA TYR A 163 -2.57 -12.33 13.06
C TYR A 163 -1.92 -11.52 14.17
N GLU A 164 -0.59 -11.43 14.15
CA GLU A 164 0.20 -10.68 15.12
C GLU A 164 1.27 -9.86 14.40
N LEU A 165 1.58 -8.68 14.94
CA LEU A 165 2.72 -7.89 14.48
C LEU A 165 3.96 -8.25 15.31
N ALA A 166 4.92 -8.91 14.69
CA ALA A 166 6.19 -9.23 15.29
C ALA A 166 7.23 -8.13 14.99
N LYS A 167 7.99 -7.69 16.00
CA LYS A 167 9.15 -6.81 15.81
C LYS A 167 10.41 -7.68 15.75
N LYS A 168 11.12 -7.69 14.62
CA LYS A 168 12.43 -8.36 14.47
C LYS A 168 13.42 -7.38 13.86
N ASN A 169 14.56 -7.16 14.52
CA ASN A 169 15.65 -6.27 14.07
C ASN A 169 15.19 -4.86 13.67
N GLY A 170 14.26 -4.27 14.43
CA GLY A 170 13.72 -2.92 14.14
C GLY A 170 12.65 -2.87 13.03
N GLY A 171 12.45 -3.96 12.28
CA GLY A 171 11.35 -4.10 11.31
C GLY A 171 10.09 -4.68 11.96
N LYS A 172 8.91 -4.16 11.58
CA LYS A 172 7.61 -4.76 11.92
C LYS A 172 7.22 -5.73 10.81
N MET A 173 6.99 -7.00 11.13
CA MET A 173 6.51 -8.01 10.20
C MET A 173 5.16 -8.55 10.67
N GLY A 174 4.27 -8.84 9.72
CA GLY A 174 3.03 -9.55 9.99
C GLY A 174 3.29 -11.05 10.11
N LEU A 175 2.71 -11.66 11.12
CA LEU A 175 2.75 -13.10 11.37
C LEU A 175 1.33 -13.63 11.33
N LEU A 176 0.98 -14.27 10.21
CA LEU A 176 -0.34 -14.80 9.95
C LEU A 176 -0.35 -16.31 10.26
N THR A 177 -1.26 -16.73 11.12
CA THR A 177 -1.49 -18.14 11.46
C THR A 177 -2.68 -18.65 10.65
N LEU A 178 -2.43 -19.67 9.84
CA LEU A 178 -3.42 -20.31 8.98
C LEU A 178 -3.53 -21.80 9.33
N GLU A 179 -4.73 -22.33 9.21
CA GLU A 179 -5.00 -23.77 9.24
C GLU A 179 -5.36 -24.25 7.84
N ALA A 180 -4.64 -25.25 7.35
CA ALA A 180 -4.98 -25.95 6.12
C ALA A 180 -5.65 -27.28 6.48
N VAL A 181 -6.89 -27.47 6.05
CA VAL A 181 -7.67 -28.69 6.27
C VAL A 181 -7.89 -29.40 4.95
N TYR A 182 -7.44 -30.64 4.84
CA TYR A 182 -7.60 -31.48 3.66
C TYR A 182 -7.93 -32.91 4.07
N LYS A 183 -9.01 -33.49 3.51
CA LYS A 183 -9.47 -34.86 3.81
C LYS A 183 -9.54 -35.20 5.32
N GLY A 184 -9.99 -34.24 6.12
CA GLY A 184 -10.13 -34.38 7.57
C GLY A 184 -8.83 -34.23 8.38
N GLU A 185 -7.69 -34.01 7.71
CA GLU A 185 -6.43 -33.65 8.37
C GLU A 185 -6.26 -32.13 8.41
N ALA A 186 -6.05 -31.59 9.61
CA ALA A 186 -5.75 -30.17 9.82
C ALA A 186 -4.26 -29.97 10.12
N GLN A 187 -3.62 -29.04 9.43
CA GLN A 187 -2.26 -28.60 9.71
C GLN A 187 -2.21 -27.07 9.86
N THR A 188 -1.69 -26.62 11.00
CA THR A 188 -1.53 -25.20 11.31
C THR A 188 -0.12 -24.75 10.97
N THR A 189 -0.01 -23.63 10.26
CA THR A 189 1.28 -23.01 9.95
C THR A 189 1.25 -21.50 10.20
N ARG A 190 2.43 -20.92 10.41
CA ARG A 190 2.62 -19.48 10.52
C ARG A 190 3.42 -18.98 9.34
N VAL A 191 2.83 -18.09 8.55
CA VAL A 191 3.48 -17.43 7.42
C VAL A 191 3.86 -16.00 7.81
N VAL A 192 5.08 -15.61 7.44
CA VAL A 192 5.59 -14.26 7.67
C VAL A 192 5.43 -13.46 6.39
N GLY A 193 4.86 -12.27 6.50
CA GLY A 193 4.66 -11.38 5.37
C GLY A 193 4.36 -9.96 5.80
N GLN A 194 4.49 -9.04 4.86
CA GLN A 194 4.14 -7.64 5.07
C GLN A 194 3.73 -7.02 3.75
N ARG A 195 2.95 -5.95 3.84
CA ARG A 195 2.53 -5.14 2.70
C ARG A 195 3.74 -4.65 1.89
N GLY A 196 3.63 -4.71 0.56
CA GLY A 196 4.68 -4.20 -0.35
C GLY A 196 5.97 -5.03 -0.36
N THR A 197 5.95 -6.25 0.16
CA THR A 197 7.12 -7.15 0.10
C THR A 197 6.90 -8.23 -0.94
N ARG A 198 7.90 -8.38 -1.83
CA ARG A 198 7.86 -9.22 -3.04
C ARG A 198 7.56 -10.69 -2.77
N THR A 199 8.04 -11.20 -1.65
CA THR A 199 7.96 -12.63 -1.33
C THR A 199 7.85 -12.75 0.18
N GLY A 200 6.70 -13.25 0.64
CA GLY A 200 6.60 -13.82 1.96
C GLY A 200 7.49 -15.05 2.08
N VAL A 201 7.64 -15.56 3.29
CA VAL A 201 8.34 -16.84 3.47
C VAL A 201 7.37 -17.95 3.09
N VAL A 202 7.65 -18.63 1.96
CA VAL A 202 6.89 -19.79 1.51
C VAL A 202 6.98 -20.88 2.59
N LYS A 203 5.83 -21.38 3.03
CA LYS A 203 5.70 -22.47 3.97
C LYS A 203 5.00 -23.65 3.33
N ASP A 204 5.75 -24.72 3.19
CA ASP A 204 5.25 -25.98 2.67
C ASP A 204 4.53 -26.76 3.76
N ILE A 205 3.37 -27.32 3.42
CA ILE A 205 2.58 -28.24 4.22
C ILE A 205 2.50 -29.55 3.42
N VAL A 206 2.77 -30.67 4.08
CA VAL A 206 2.66 -32.00 3.47
C VAL A 206 1.68 -32.82 4.31
N PHE A 207 0.54 -33.16 3.71
CA PHE A 207 -0.48 -34.01 4.33
C PHE A 207 -0.02 -35.48 4.37
N LYS A 208 -0.68 -36.30 5.19
CA LYS A 208 -0.35 -37.73 5.36
C LYS A 208 -0.42 -38.54 4.06
N ASP A 209 -1.26 -38.13 3.12
CA ASP A 209 -1.37 -38.77 1.80
C ASP A 209 -0.25 -38.35 0.81
N GLY A 210 0.73 -37.58 1.29
CA GLY A 210 1.85 -37.06 0.50
C GLY A 210 1.49 -35.83 -0.34
N THR A 211 0.26 -35.33 -0.26
CA THR A 211 -0.14 -34.10 -0.95
C THR A 211 0.55 -32.90 -0.33
N LYS A 212 1.26 -32.14 -1.17
CA LYS A 212 1.96 -30.92 -0.79
C LYS A 212 1.15 -29.69 -1.20
N ILE A 213 1.11 -28.70 -0.32
CA ILE A 213 0.68 -27.34 -0.64
C ILE A 213 1.72 -26.35 -0.12
N SER A 214 1.75 -25.14 -0.66
CA SER A 214 2.56 -24.06 -0.12
C SER A 214 1.70 -22.85 0.19
N LEU A 215 1.90 -22.28 1.37
CA LEU A 215 1.25 -21.07 1.82
C LEU A 215 2.26 -19.94 1.91
N GLU A 216 1.88 -18.78 1.42
CA GLU A 216 2.67 -17.56 1.52
C GLU A 216 1.73 -16.39 1.79
N TYR A 217 2.23 -15.39 2.52
CA TYR A 217 1.56 -14.12 2.71
C TYR A 217 2.47 -13.00 2.19
N GLY A 218 2.06 -12.30 1.15
CA GLY A 218 2.90 -11.34 0.46
C GLY A 218 2.18 -10.64 -0.68
N SER A 219 2.87 -9.75 -1.37
CA SER A 219 2.29 -9.05 -2.51
C SER A 219 2.25 -9.92 -3.77
N LYS A 220 1.29 -9.66 -4.66
CA LYS A 220 1.11 -10.38 -5.92
C LYS A 220 1.97 -9.77 -7.03
N PRO A 221 2.70 -10.57 -7.84
CA PRO A 221 3.38 -10.07 -9.02
C PRO A 221 2.37 -9.69 -10.11
N MET A 222 2.59 -8.56 -10.79
CA MET A 222 1.77 -8.05 -11.86
C MET A 222 2.64 -7.66 -13.05
N THR A 223 2.23 -8.06 -14.25
CA THR A 223 2.87 -7.66 -15.50
C THR A 223 2.12 -6.49 -16.11
N LEU A 224 2.84 -5.40 -16.37
CA LEU A 224 2.30 -4.21 -17.03
C LEU A 224 2.27 -4.37 -18.56
N PRO A 225 1.34 -3.68 -19.23
CA PRO A 225 1.27 -3.65 -20.69
C PRO A 225 2.32 -2.74 -21.34
N PHE A 226 3.22 -2.17 -20.55
CA PHE A 226 4.36 -1.34 -20.97
C PHE A 226 5.56 -1.63 -20.08
N SER A 227 6.76 -1.26 -20.53
CA SER A 227 7.99 -1.39 -19.75
C SER A 227 8.53 -0.01 -19.34
N LEU A 228 9.25 0.03 -18.22
CA LEU A 228 10.02 1.19 -17.79
C LEU A 228 11.50 0.83 -17.75
N LYS A 229 12.34 1.71 -18.27
CA LYS A 229 13.80 1.63 -18.16
C LYS A 229 14.31 2.72 -17.24
N LEU A 230 15.16 2.36 -16.27
CA LEU A 230 15.88 3.34 -15.47
C LEU A 230 17.20 3.67 -16.16
N ASN A 231 17.30 4.87 -16.73
CA ASN A 231 18.49 5.29 -17.47
C ASN A 231 19.59 5.82 -16.53
N ASP A 232 19.20 6.52 -15.47
CA ASP A 232 20.13 7.17 -14.54
C ASP A 232 19.42 7.47 -13.21
N PHE A 233 20.11 7.28 -12.09
CA PHE A 233 19.66 7.58 -10.74
C PHE A 233 20.70 8.44 -10.01
N VAL A 234 20.35 9.70 -9.80
CA VAL A 234 21.21 10.66 -9.10
C VAL A 234 20.74 10.80 -7.66
N LEU A 235 21.65 10.56 -6.70
CA LEU A 235 21.43 10.78 -5.27
C LEU A 235 22.31 11.92 -4.77
N GLU A 236 21.69 13.01 -4.35
CA GLU A 236 22.39 14.11 -3.70
C GLU A 236 22.41 13.91 -2.19
N ARG A 237 23.45 14.44 -1.54
CA ARG A 237 23.63 14.38 -0.09
C ARG A 237 23.81 15.77 0.50
N TYR A 238 23.55 15.91 1.79
CA TYR A 238 23.86 17.16 2.51
C TYR A 238 25.37 17.37 2.60
N ALA A 239 25.80 18.62 2.49
CA ALA A 239 27.21 18.97 2.63
C ALA A 239 27.75 18.48 3.98
N GLY A 240 28.87 17.74 3.96
CA GLY A 240 29.49 17.20 5.17
C GLY A 240 28.80 15.98 5.79
N SER A 241 27.81 15.37 5.12
CA SER A 241 27.10 14.20 5.63
C SER A 241 26.89 13.13 4.55
N MET A 242 26.80 11.86 4.96
CA MET A 242 26.32 10.78 4.09
C MET A 242 24.78 10.72 4.02
N ALA A 243 24.06 11.62 4.67
CA ALA A 243 22.61 11.66 4.61
C ALA A 243 22.11 12.13 3.23
N PRO A 244 21.15 11.41 2.60
CA PRO A 244 20.58 11.81 1.31
C PRO A 244 19.70 13.06 1.48
N SER A 245 19.87 14.03 0.57
CA SER A 245 19.11 15.30 0.53
C SER A 245 18.05 15.30 -0.57
N SER A 246 18.39 14.75 -1.73
CA SER A 246 17.48 14.60 -2.86
C SER A 246 17.83 13.35 -3.68
N TYR A 247 16.86 12.81 -4.39
CA TYR A 247 17.11 11.81 -5.42
C TYR A 247 16.35 12.17 -6.69
N SER A 248 16.91 11.85 -7.84
CA SER A 248 16.25 12.00 -9.13
C SER A 248 16.50 10.80 -10.05
N SER A 249 15.44 10.26 -10.63
CA SER A 249 15.51 9.16 -11.59
C SER A 249 15.17 9.63 -12.99
N LYS A 250 16.00 9.33 -13.99
CA LYS A 250 15.66 9.47 -15.41
C LYS A 250 15.05 8.16 -15.89
N VAL A 251 13.74 8.14 -16.09
CA VAL A 251 13.00 6.95 -16.51
C VAL A 251 12.53 7.11 -17.94
N GLU A 252 12.60 6.04 -18.72
CA GLU A 252 12.11 5.93 -20.08
C GLU A 252 10.93 4.94 -20.15
N LEU A 253 9.80 5.40 -20.69
CA LEU A 253 8.64 4.57 -20.98
C LEU A 253 8.81 3.87 -22.33
N ILE A 254 8.60 2.56 -22.38
CA ILE A 254 8.66 1.75 -23.59
C ILE A 254 7.31 1.04 -23.76
N ASP A 255 6.52 1.48 -24.75
CA ASP A 255 5.23 0.87 -25.11
C ASP A 255 5.33 0.16 -26.47
N SER A 256 5.73 -1.12 -26.42
CA SER A 256 5.83 -1.99 -27.61
C SER A 256 4.53 -2.72 -27.95
N VAL A 257 3.53 -2.70 -27.05
CA VAL A 257 2.25 -3.41 -27.25
C VAL A 257 1.28 -2.55 -28.07
N ARG A 258 1.21 -1.24 -27.83
CA ARG A 258 0.28 -0.36 -28.56
C ARG A 258 0.87 0.21 -29.86
N ARG A 259 2.19 0.22 -30.04
CA ARG A 259 2.85 0.79 -31.25
C ARG A 259 4.15 0.05 -31.62
N PRO A 260 4.08 -1.11 -32.30
CA PRO A 260 5.27 -1.86 -32.70
C PRO A 260 6.22 -1.09 -33.64
N ASP A 261 5.70 -0.16 -34.46
CA ASP A 261 6.50 0.59 -35.44
C ASP A 261 6.94 1.98 -34.97
N ASN A 262 6.47 2.43 -33.79
CA ASN A 262 6.74 3.74 -33.22
C ASN A 262 6.86 3.62 -31.70
N ALA A 263 7.93 2.99 -31.23
CA ALA A 263 8.28 2.94 -29.82
C ALA A 263 8.37 4.38 -29.29
N PHE A 264 7.32 4.83 -28.60
CA PHE A 264 7.25 6.15 -28.02
C PHE A 264 8.04 6.12 -26.72
N SER A 265 9.23 6.72 -26.73
CA SER A 265 10.07 6.91 -25.56
C SER A 265 9.80 8.28 -24.94
N LEU A 266 9.29 8.29 -23.71
CA LEU A 266 9.19 9.51 -22.90
C LEU A 266 10.20 9.42 -21.76
N SER A 267 11.18 10.32 -21.78
CA SER A 267 12.11 10.50 -20.66
C SER A 267 11.54 11.51 -19.66
N HIS A 268 11.40 11.10 -18.39
CA HIS A 268 10.97 12.00 -17.32
C HIS A 268 11.94 11.94 -16.13
N ARG A 269 12.13 13.09 -15.45
CA ARG A 269 12.88 13.17 -14.19
C ARG A 269 11.91 13.12 -13.03
N ILE A 270 11.94 12.04 -12.26
CA ILE A 270 11.19 11.93 -11.01
C ILE A 270 12.11 12.35 -9.88
N ALA A 271 11.81 13.44 -9.19
CA ALA A 271 12.62 13.94 -8.09
C ALA A 271 11.84 13.96 -6.78
N ALA A 272 12.50 13.60 -5.68
CA ALA A 272 11.97 13.89 -4.34
C ALA A 272 13.07 14.49 -3.46
N LYS A 273 12.65 15.37 -2.55
CA LYS A 273 13.51 16.07 -1.61
C LYS A 273 13.08 15.74 -0.19
N ARG A 274 14.05 15.51 0.69
CA ARG A 274 13.79 15.25 2.11
C ARG A 274 13.96 16.56 2.88
N ASP A 275 13.01 16.92 3.74
CA ASP A 275 13.12 18.09 4.63
C ASP A 275 13.63 17.67 6.02
N GLU A 276 14.62 18.42 6.55
CA GLU A 276 15.32 18.10 7.80
C GLU A 276 14.43 18.16 9.05
N ALA A 277 13.31 18.89 9.02
CA ALA A 277 12.41 19.11 10.14
C ALA A 277 11.85 17.79 10.73
N PHE A 278 11.71 16.75 9.91
CA PHE A 278 11.23 15.43 10.34
C PHE A 278 12.27 14.60 11.12
N THR A 279 13.55 14.96 11.06
CA THR A 279 14.62 14.19 11.70
C THR A 279 14.71 14.46 13.20
N ARG A 280 14.26 15.64 13.67
CA ARG A 280 14.38 16.06 15.07
C ARG A 280 13.39 15.39 16.03
N PHE A 281 12.31 14.78 15.53
CA PHE A 281 11.33 14.08 16.38
C PHE A 281 11.69 12.61 16.65
N GLY A 282 12.57 11.99 15.84
CA GLY A 282 12.91 10.57 15.96
C GLY A 282 14.18 10.24 16.76
N SER A 283 15.03 11.22 17.09
CA SER A 283 16.38 10.95 17.62
C SER A 283 16.56 11.20 19.13
N ARG A 284 15.49 11.45 19.90
CA ARG A 284 15.61 11.77 21.34
C ARG A 284 15.71 10.56 22.28
N GLY A 285 15.97 9.35 21.75
CA GLY A 285 15.94 8.10 22.50
C GLY A 285 17.20 7.22 22.50
N GLN A 286 18.30 7.64 21.89
CA GLN A 286 19.56 6.88 21.94
C GLN A 286 20.74 7.79 22.33
N SER A 287 20.83 8.09 23.62
CA SER A 287 22.07 8.53 24.26
C SER A 287 22.55 7.37 25.12
N GLY A 288 23.55 6.63 24.64
CA GLY A 288 24.12 5.49 25.36
C GLY A 288 25.42 5.01 24.72
N SER A 289 26.54 5.56 25.20
CA SER A 289 27.87 4.97 25.31
C SER A 289 28.42 4.16 24.11
N GLN A 290 29.35 4.77 23.36
CA GLN A 290 30.46 4.01 22.77
C GLN A 290 31.78 4.56 23.33
N GLN A 291 32.36 3.77 24.23
CA GLN A 291 33.74 3.88 24.69
C GLN A 291 34.69 3.65 23.52
N GLN A 292 35.69 4.52 23.40
CA GLN A 292 36.88 4.32 22.60
C GLN A 292 37.62 3.06 23.06
N THR A 293 37.90 2.15 22.13
CA THR A 293 39.04 1.24 22.23
C THR A 293 39.90 1.42 20.98
N SER A 294 40.91 2.26 21.12
CA SER A 294 42.11 2.25 20.30
C SER A 294 42.96 1.04 20.68
N GLN A 295 43.38 0.23 19.70
CA GLN A 295 44.56 -0.61 19.86
C GLN A 295 45.49 -0.41 18.66
N HIS A 296 46.71 0.02 19.00
CA HIS A 296 47.90 -0.65 18.50
C HIS A 296 47.94 -2.07 19.03
#